data_AF-A0A4Y2WF40-F1
#
_entry.id   AF-A0A4Y2WF40-F1
#
_cell.length_a   1.000
_cell.length_b   1.000
_cell.length_c   1.000
_cell.angle_alpha   90.00
_cell.angle_beta   90.00
_cell.angle_gamma   90.00
#
_symmetry.space_group_name_H-M   'P 1'
#
loop_
_entity.id
_entity.type
_entity.pdbx_description
1 polymer ?
#
loop_
_entity_poly.entity_id
_entity_poly.type
_entity_poly.pdbx_seq_one_letter_code
_entity_poly.pdbx_strand_id
1 'polypeptide(L)'
;MALSCISSRSGVSVDERTLTDMLQELKMRQFRNGTVDNFRTTALVTQALFIHDSYKKDFDLDSAMKVLVDGLNGSKSLLDTFYILPVLNRKSLLNVTSAHCSKQPVAEEEALQKALDVTGETMTVQYSVWMGDKINLGRTWRLRMRVNSTIYDAIETVAKIDNRQK
;
A
#
# COMPACT_ATOMS: atom_id res chain seq x y z
N MET A 1 -0.43 2.48 16.55
CA MET A 1 -1.89 2.51 16.24
C MET A 1 -2.70 1.58 17.14
N ALA A 2 -2.57 0.24 17.02
CA ALA A 2 -3.35 -0.70 17.84
C ALA A 2 -3.16 -0.49 19.36
N LEU A 3 -1.91 -0.37 19.81
CA LEU A 3 -1.58 -0.05 21.20
C LEU A 3 -2.24 1.26 21.68
N SER A 4 -2.23 2.29 20.84
CA SER A 4 -2.87 3.58 21.13
C SER A 4 -4.40 3.44 21.24
N CYS A 5 -5.03 2.58 20.42
CA CYS A 5 -6.46 2.29 20.51
C CYS A 5 -6.80 1.59 21.84
N ILE A 6 -6.03 0.56 22.22
CA ILE A 6 -6.20 -0.18 23.48
C ILE A 6 -6.05 0.76 24.69
N SER A 7 -5.02 1.60 24.68
CA SER A 7 -4.80 2.60 25.74
C SER A 7 -6.00 3.56 25.87
N SER A 8 -6.60 3.98 24.74
CA SER A 8 -7.74 4.90 24.75
C SER A 8 -9.08 4.28 25.12
N ARG A 9 -9.28 2.96 24.93
CA ARG A 9 -10.61 2.30 25.05
C ARG A 9 -10.73 1.29 26.19
N SER A 10 -9.63 0.66 26.58
CA SER A 10 -9.69 -0.54 27.42
C SER A 10 -9.31 -0.29 28.88
N GLY A 11 -8.88 0.93 29.23
CA GLY A 11 -8.29 1.24 30.55
C GLY A 11 -6.99 0.48 30.84
N VAL A 12 -6.49 -0.29 29.87
CA VAL A 12 -5.21 -0.99 29.95
C VAL A 12 -4.10 0.04 29.83
N SER A 13 -3.26 0.13 30.86
CA SER A 13 -2.07 0.97 30.81
C SER A 13 -1.10 0.39 29.79
N VAL A 14 -0.92 1.12 28.70
CA VAL A 14 0.20 0.91 27.79
C VAL A 14 1.30 1.86 28.23
N ASP A 15 2.51 1.35 28.39
CA ASP A 15 3.66 2.18 28.73
C ASP A 15 3.91 3.21 27.62
N GLU A 16 3.87 4.49 28.00
CA GLU A 16 4.06 5.62 27.10
C GLU A 16 5.49 5.65 26.52
N ARG A 17 6.48 5.15 27.27
CA ARG A 17 7.87 5.04 26.79
C ARG A 17 7.95 4.04 25.64
N THR A 18 7.36 2.87 25.82
CA THR A 18 7.28 1.85 24.75
C THR A 18 6.64 2.40 23.48
N LEU A 19 5.55 3.18 23.59
CA LEU A 19 4.94 3.85 22.44
C LEU A 19 5.87 4.87 21.79
N THR A 20 6.54 5.69 22.59
CA THR A 20 7.47 6.73 22.12
C THR A 20 8.67 6.12 21.40
N ASP A 21 9.25 5.05 21.95
CA ASP A 21 10.40 4.36 21.37
C ASP A 21 10.05 3.73 20.02
N MET A 22 8.88 3.08 19.92
CA MET A 22 8.38 2.55 18.64
C MET A 22 8.17 3.65 17.60
N LEU A 23 7.60 4.79 17.99
CA LEU A 23 7.43 5.92 17.06
C LEU A 23 8.79 6.49 16.64
N GLN A 24 9.76 6.55 17.53
CA GLN A 24 11.11 6.99 17.20
C GLN A 24 11.77 6.05 16.20
N GLU A 25 11.65 4.74 16.39
CA GLU A 25 12.18 3.75 15.45
C GLU A 25 11.59 3.92 14.04
N LEU A 26 10.27 4.15 13.95
CA LEU A 26 9.60 4.38 12.67
C LEU A 26 10.08 5.66 11.99
N LYS A 27 10.31 6.74 12.75
CA LYS A 27 10.84 8.01 12.23
C LYS A 27 12.25 7.86 11.67
N MET A 28 13.13 7.11 12.37
CA MET A 28 14.51 6.88 11.93
C MET A 28 14.62 6.08 10.63
N ARG A 29 13.56 5.39 10.22
CA ARG A 29 13.51 4.65 8.94
C ARG A 29 13.14 5.53 7.74
N GLN A 30 12.91 6.84 7.94
CA GLN A 30 12.64 7.74 6.83
C GLN A 30 13.90 7.94 5.98
N PHE A 31 13.79 7.62 4.70
CA PHE A 31 14.80 7.94 3.70
C PHE A 31 14.81 9.43 3.37
N ARG A 32 15.92 9.92 2.81
CA ARG A 32 16.08 11.34 2.41
C ARG A 32 15.03 11.84 1.41
N ASN A 33 14.37 10.94 0.69
CA ASN A 33 13.30 11.30 -0.25
C ASN A 33 11.91 11.39 0.42
N GLY A 34 11.80 11.16 1.73
CA GLY A 34 10.55 11.23 2.49
C GLY A 34 9.86 9.88 2.70
N THR A 35 10.26 8.82 1.99
CA THR A 35 9.67 7.48 2.09
C THR A 35 10.12 6.77 3.38
N VAL A 36 9.22 6.02 4.01
CA VAL A 36 9.56 5.03 5.04
C VAL A 36 9.36 3.63 4.46
N ASP A 37 10.45 2.90 4.22
CA ASP A 37 10.51 1.58 3.54
C ASP A 37 9.91 1.57 2.12
N ASN A 38 8.58 1.69 2.01
CA ASN A 38 7.84 1.73 0.76
C ASN A 38 6.62 2.66 0.89
N PHE A 39 5.91 2.84 -0.22
CA PHE A 39 4.75 3.72 -0.31
C PHE A 39 3.66 3.44 0.74
N ARG A 40 3.27 2.17 0.90
CA ARG A 40 2.22 1.76 1.86
C ARG A 40 2.66 1.95 3.30
N THR A 41 3.90 1.59 3.60
CA THR A 41 4.49 1.79 4.93
C THR A 41 4.57 3.29 5.26
N THR A 42 4.94 4.13 4.29
CA THR A 42 4.97 5.60 4.46
C THR A 42 3.59 6.13 4.87
N ALA A 43 2.53 5.71 4.19
CA ALA A 43 1.17 6.10 4.55
C ALA A 43 0.79 5.65 5.96
N LEU A 44 1.04 4.39 6.32
CA LEU A 44 0.70 3.84 7.64
C LEU A 44 1.50 4.47 8.79
N VAL A 45 2.80 4.75 8.58
CA VAL A 45 3.65 5.44 9.56
C VAL A 45 3.16 6.87 9.75
N THR A 46 2.84 7.57 8.67
CA THR A 46 2.30 8.94 8.75
C THR A 46 0.99 8.97 9.56
N GLN A 47 0.07 8.03 9.32
CA GLN A 47 -1.14 7.88 10.14
C GLN A 47 -0.82 7.60 11.61
N ALA A 48 0.17 6.76 11.90
CA ALA A 48 0.57 6.45 13.27
C ALA A 48 1.13 7.68 14.00
N LEU A 49 1.90 8.52 13.31
CA LEU A 49 2.49 9.73 13.87
C LEU A 49 1.45 10.82 14.16
N PHE A 50 0.34 10.88 13.42
CA PHE A 50 -0.76 11.82 13.69
C PHE A 50 -1.46 11.58 15.03
N ILE A 51 -1.50 10.35 15.53
CA ILE A 51 -2.22 10.00 16.77
C ILE A 51 -1.68 10.78 17.97
N HIS A 52 -0.37 10.99 18.01
CA HIS A 52 0.34 11.63 19.13
C HIS A 52 1.07 12.91 18.72
N ASP A 53 0.74 13.47 17.56
CA ASP A 53 1.46 14.62 16.98
C ASP A 53 2.99 14.43 16.93
N SER A 54 3.45 13.18 16.85
CA SER A 54 4.87 12.81 16.99
C SER A 54 5.69 13.17 15.74
N TYR A 55 5.02 13.53 14.64
CA TYR A 55 5.65 14.00 13.40
C TYR A 55 6.32 15.37 13.52
N LYS A 56 6.04 16.14 14.59
CA LYS A 56 6.57 17.52 14.75
C LYS A 56 8.09 17.58 14.97
N LYS A 57 8.73 16.44 15.26
CA LYS A 57 10.18 16.33 15.48
C LYS A 57 10.72 15.07 14.81
N ASP A 58 11.89 15.21 14.21
CA ASP A 58 12.67 14.11 13.62
C ASP A 58 11.94 13.32 12.52
N PHE A 59 10.98 13.97 11.85
CA PHE A 59 10.25 13.41 10.72
C PHE A 59 9.91 14.53 9.73
N ASP A 60 10.33 14.38 8.47
CA ASP A 60 10.00 15.31 7.41
C ASP A 60 8.63 14.95 6.82
N LEU A 61 7.58 15.52 7.41
CA LEU A 61 6.20 15.30 6.97
C LEU A 61 5.97 15.83 5.55
N ASP A 62 6.58 16.95 5.16
CA ASP A 62 6.34 17.57 3.86
C ASP A 62 6.89 16.70 2.73
N SER A 63 8.09 16.14 2.91
CA SER A 63 8.65 15.18 1.97
C SER A 63 7.83 13.89 1.92
N ALA A 64 7.35 13.38 3.06
CA ALA A 64 6.48 12.19 3.08
C ALA A 64 5.15 12.45 2.36
N MET A 65 4.51 13.60 2.61
CA MET A 65 3.27 14.00 1.94
C MET A 65 3.46 14.15 0.43
N LYS A 66 4.59 14.73 0.00
CA LYS A 66 4.93 14.85 -1.42
C LYS A 66 5.04 13.47 -2.08
N VAL A 67 5.75 12.52 -1.49
CA VAL A 67 5.85 11.13 -2.00
C VAL A 67 4.47 10.49 -2.15
N LEU A 68 3.59 10.66 -1.14
CA LEU A 68 2.26 10.06 -1.16
C LEU A 68 1.35 10.67 -2.25
N VAL A 69 1.40 12.00 -2.43
CA VAL A 69 0.63 12.70 -3.47
C VAL A 69 1.17 12.39 -4.87
N ASP A 70 2.49 12.41 -5.05
CA ASP A 70 3.12 12.09 -6.33
C ASP A 70 2.84 10.63 -6.75
N GLY A 71 2.83 9.70 -5.78
CA GLY A 71 2.48 8.31 -6.06
C GLY A 71 1.02 8.11 -6.46
N LEU A 72 0.07 8.89 -5.94
CA LEU A 72 -1.32 8.87 -6.41
C LEU A 72 -1.46 9.33 -7.85
N ASN A 73 -0.69 10.35 -8.25
CA ASN A 73 -0.71 10.85 -9.61
C ASN A 73 -0.08 9.85 -10.60
N GLY A 74 0.90 9.07 -10.15
CA GLY A 74 1.57 8.04 -10.96
C GLY A 74 0.82 6.69 -11.02
N SER A 75 0.03 6.36 -10.00
CA SER A 75 -0.61 5.04 -9.82
C SER A 75 -2.10 5.21 -9.49
N LYS A 76 -2.98 4.72 -10.38
CA LYS A 76 -4.44 4.65 -10.16
C LYS A 76 -4.85 3.42 -9.33
N SER A 77 -4.05 3.04 -8.35
CA SER A 77 -4.31 1.87 -7.51
C SER A 77 -5.35 2.20 -6.43
N LEU A 78 -6.44 1.42 -6.39
CA LEU A 78 -7.47 1.52 -5.35
C LEU A 78 -6.87 1.29 -3.95
N LEU A 79 -5.96 0.33 -3.82
CA LEU A 79 -5.31 0.02 -2.54
C LEU A 79 -4.42 1.16 -2.07
N ASP A 80 -3.68 1.79 -2.99
CA ASP A 80 -2.83 2.94 -2.66
C ASP A 80 -3.72 4.11 -2.20
N THR A 81 -4.81 4.37 -2.91
CA THR A 81 -5.82 5.35 -2.52
C THR A 81 -6.39 5.08 -1.12
N PHE A 82 -6.71 3.83 -0.81
CA PHE A 82 -7.21 3.43 0.51
C PHE A 82 -6.25 3.77 1.65
N TYR A 83 -4.94 3.56 1.47
CA TYR A 83 -3.95 3.84 2.52
C TYR A 83 -3.70 5.34 2.73
N ILE A 84 -3.81 6.15 1.68
CA ILE A 84 -3.42 7.56 1.71
C ILE A 84 -4.59 8.46 2.07
N LEU A 85 -5.82 8.09 1.72
CA LEU A 85 -6.98 8.94 1.93
C LEU A 85 -7.12 9.40 3.40
N PRO A 86 -6.88 8.56 4.43
CA PRO A 86 -6.83 9.04 5.81
C PRO A 86 -5.73 10.07 6.03
N VAL A 87 -4.54 9.87 5.45
CA VAL A 87 -3.38 10.76 5.60
C VAL A 87 -3.68 12.16 5.06
N LEU A 88 -4.27 12.25 3.86
CA LEU A 88 -4.64 13.55 3.24
C LEU A 88 -5.64 14.33 4.09
N ASN A 89 -6.49 13.62 4.83
CA ASN A 89 -7.47 14.21 5.74
C ASN A 89 -6.92 14.41 7.16
N ARG A 90 -5.62 14.18 7.38
CA ARG A 90 -4.97 14.18 8.70
C ARG A 90 -5.69 13.28 9.71
N LYS A 91 -6.15 12.13 9.23
CA LYS A 91 -6.81 11.08 10.01
C LYS A 91 -5.94 9.84 10.07
N SER A 92 -6.26 8.98 11.02
CA SER A 92 -5.71 7.64 11.15
C SER A 92 -6.85 6.62 11.27
N LEU A 93 -6.50 5.33 11.22
CA LEU A 93 -7.46 4.25 11.49
C LEU A 93 -8.13 4.35 12.88
N LEU A 94 -7.57 5.09 13.84
CA LEU A 94 -8.22 5.31 15.14
C LEU A 94 -9.44 6.22 15.05
N ASN A 95 -9.56 7.01 13.99
CA ASN A 95 -10.71 7.88 13.77
C ASN A 95 -11.93 7.12 13.23
N VAL A 96 -11.80 5.82 12.94
CA VAL A 96 -12.93 4.98 12.54
C VAL A 96 -13.80 4.69 13.76
N THR A 97 -15.04 5.17 13.73
CA THR A 97 -16.07 4.91 14.75
C THR A 97 -17.43 4.72 14.12
N SER A 98 -18.26 3.85 14.72
CA SER A 98 -19.63 3.59 14.28
C SER A 98 -20.53 4.83 14.34
N ALA A 99 -20.13 5.86 15.11
CA ALA A 99 -20.82 7.13 15.19
C ALA A 99 -20.78 7.95 13.88
N HIS A 100 -19.87 7.63 12.96
CA HIS A 100 -19.74 8.31 11.66
C HIS A 100 -20.64 7.71 10.56
N CYS A 101 -21.35 6.63 10.84
CA CYS A 101 -22.23 6.00 9.86
C CYS A 101 -23.63 6.65 9.89
N SER A 102 -23.94 7.49 8.90
CA SER A 102 -25.33 7.77 8.55
C SER A 102 -25.92 6.53 7.86
N LYS A 103 -27.07 6.03 8.33
CA LYS A 103 -27.83 4.95 7.69
C LYS A 103 -28.50 5.45 6.40
N GLN A 104 -27.72 5.92 5.43
CA GLN A 104 -28.22 6.18 4.09
C GLN A 104 -27.61 5.15 3.14
N PRO A 105 -28.44 4.46 2.34
CA PRO A 105 -27.92 3.60 1.29
C PRO A 105 -27.29 4.50 0.24
N VAL A 106 -25.99 4.33 0.01
CA VAL A 106 -25.31 4.91 -1.14
C VAL A 106 -25.41 3.87 -2.26
N ALA A 107 -26.01 4.25 -3.37
CA ALA A 107 -26.02 3.43 -4.58
C ALA A 107 -24.60 3.42 -5.17
N GLU A 108 -23.89 2.31 -4.99
CA GLU A 108 -22.60 2.04 -5.65
C GLU A 108 -22.83 1.57 -7.09
N GLU A 109 -23.34 2.45 -7.95
CA GLU A 109 -23.36 2.19 -9.39
C GLU A 109 -22.90 3.45 -10.10
N GLU A 110 -21.58 3.55 -10.33
CA GLU A 110 -20.95 4.26 -11.48
C GLU A 110 -19.41 4.36 -11.41
N ALA A 111 -18.70 3.55 -10.62
CA ALA A 111 -17.23 3.56 -10.58
C ALA A 111 -16.55 2.42 -11.35
N LEU A 112 -17.26 1.32 -11.66
CA LEU A 112 -16.63 0.08 -12.16
C LEU A 112 -16.65 -0.05 -13.70
N GLN A 113 -17.53 0.69 -14.40
CA GLN A 113 -17.74 0.49 -15.85
C GLN A 113 -16.78 1.27 -16.75
N LYS A 114 -15.91 2.12 -16.19
CA LYS A 114 -14.94 2.95 -16.95
C LYS A 114 -13.52 2.36 -17.00
N ALA A 115 -13.32 1.16 -16.45
CA ALA A 115 -12.01 0.53 -16.28
C ALA A 115 -11.61 -0.44 -17.41
N LEU A 116 -12.50 -0.70 -18.38
CA LEU A 116 -12.29 -1.73 -19.39
C LEU A 116 -12.58 -1.23 -20.80
N ASP A 117 -11.71 -0.37 -21.32
CA ASP A 117 -11.43 -0.37 -22.76
C ASP A 117 -10.08 0.30 -23.04
N VAL A 118 -9.05 -0.49 -23.40
CA VAL A 118 -7.82 0.07 -23.99
C VAL A 118 -7.20 -0.95 -24.95
N THR A 119 -7.24 -0.61 -26.23
CA THR A 119 -6.35 -1.11 -27.28
C THR A 119 -4.94 -0.53 -27.05
N GLY A 120 -3.89 -1.36 -27.01
CA GLY A 120 -2.60 -0.92 -26.48
C GLY A 120 -1.36 -1.57 -27.09
N GLU A 121 -0.25 -0.85 -26.97
CA GLU A 121 1.11 -1.20 -27.37
C GLU A 121 1.63 -2.43 -26.61
N THR A 122 2.60 -3.16 -27.18
CA THR A 122 3.16 -4.39 -26.59
C THR A 122 4.59 -4.22 -26.10
N MET A 123 4.91 -4.79 -24.94
CA MET A 123 6.23 -4.92 -24.34
C MET A 123 6.72 -6.38 -24.35
N THR A 124 8.02 -6.58 -24.15
CA THR A 124 8.60 -7.92 -24.01
C THR A 124 9.06 -8.13 -22.57
N VAL A 125 8.58 -9.21 -21.93
CA VAL A 125 8.83 -9.55 -20.54
C VAL A 125 9.59 -10.87 -20.48
N GLN A 126 10.66 -10.92 -19.66
CA GLN A 126 11.34 -12.16 -19.33
C GLN A 126 10.78 -12.68 -17.99
N TYR A 127 10.02 -13.78 -18.03
CA TYR A 127 9.38 -14.37 -16.88
C TYR A 127 10.09 -15.66 -16.49
N SER A 128 10.53 -15.78 -15.24
CA SER A 128 11.25 -16.96 -14.74
C SER A 128 10.58 -17.55 -13.51
N VAL A 129 10.49 -18.87 -13.45
CA VAL A 129 9.99 -19.64 -12.29
C VAL A 129 11.06 -20.64 -11.88
N TRP A 130 11.35 -20.70 -10.58
CA TRP A 130 12.24 -21.71 -10.01
C TRP A 130 11.62 -22.29 -8.73
N MET A 131 11.96 -23.53 -8.42
CA MET A 131 11.56 -24.21 -7.20
C MET A 131 12.78 -24.69 -6.41
N GLY A 132 12.76 -24.47 -5.10
CA GLY A 132 13.82 -24.86 -4.15
C GLY A 132 14.71 -23.71 -3.69
N ASP A 133 15.45 -23.95 -2.60
CA ASP A 133 16.33 -22.97 -1.95
C ASP A 133 17.59 -22.64 -2.78
N LYS A 134 17.94 -23.53 -3.70
CA LYS A 134 18.90 -23.31 -4.79
C LYS A 134 18.15 -23.47 -6.10
N ILE A 135 18.52 -22.71 -7.14
CA ILE A 135 17.89 -22.80 -8.48
C ILE A 135 18.24 -24.16 -9.10
N ASN A 136 17.53 -25.19 -8.69
CA ASN A 136 17.74 -26.57 -9.12
C ASN A 136 16.87 -26.88 -10.35
N LEU A 137 15.73 -26.20 -10.47
CA LEU A 137 14.83 -26.30 -11.62
C LEU A 137 14.28 -24.91 -11.94
N GLY A 138 15.00 -24.16 -12.77
CA GLY A 138 14.60 -22.83 -13.25
C GLY A 138 14.15 -22.88 -14.71
N ARG A 139 13.04 -22.24 -15.03
CA ARG A 139 12.60 -22.01 -16.40
C ARG A 139 12.39 -20.53 -16.64
N THR A 140 12.64 -20.13 -17.88
CA THR A 140 12.51 -18.74 -18.31
C THR A 140 11.80 -18.70 -19.65
N TRP A 141 10.79 -17.83 -19.75
CA TRP A 141 10.04 -17.56 -20.97
C TRP A 141 10.19 -16.10 -21.35
N ARG A 142 10.25 -15.84 -22.66
CA ARG A 142 10.21 -14.48 -23.21
C ARG A 142 8.82 -14.23 -23.77
N LEU A 143 8.03 -13.46 -23.05
CA LEU A 143 6.63 -13.19 -23.36
C LEU A 143 6.52 -11.84 -24.06
N ARG A 144 5.66 -11.75 -25.07
CA ARG A 144 5.23 -10.46 -25.62
C ARG A 144 3.86 -10.16 -25.06
N MET A 145 3.74 -9.07 -24.31
CA MET A 145 2.57 -8.73 -23.51
C MET A 145 2.14 -7.30 -23.79
N ARG A 146 0.90 -6.92 -23.48
CA ARG A 146 0.49 -5.51 -23.58
C ARG A 146 1.17 -4.70 -22.47
N VAL A 147 1.47 -3.43 -22.70
CA VAL A 147 2.15 -2.56 -21.71
C VAL A 147 1.34 -2.44 -20.41
N ASN A 148 0.02 -2.52 -20.52
CA ASN A 148 -0.97 -2.49 -19.44
C ASN A 148 -1.34 -3.89 -18.91
N SER A 149 -0.62 -4.94 -19.30
CA SER A 149 -0.76 -6.27 -18.72
C SER A 149 -0.11 -6.35 -17.33
N THR A 150 -0.70 -7.15 -16.46
CA THR A 150 -0.24 -7.44 -15.11
C THR A 150 0.70 -8.64 -15.07
N ILE A 151 1.39 -8.82 -13.93
CA ILE A 151 2.17 -10.05 -13.68
C ILE A 151 1.25 -11.29 -13.72
N TYR A 152 -0.02 -11.15 -13.31
CA TYR A 152 -0.98 -12.25 -13.39
C TYR A 152 -1.24 -12.67 -14.84
N ASP A 153 -1.38 -11.71 -15.76
CA ASP A 153 -1.53 -12.02 -17.20
C ASP A 153 -0.31 -12.78 -17.74
N ALA A 154 0.89 -12.52 -17.20
CA ALA A 154 2.12 -13.21 -17.60
C ALA A 154 2.10 -14.67 -17.14
N ILE A 155 1.67 -14.90 -15.89
CA ILE A 155 1.47 -16.23 -15.31
C ILE A 155 0.42 -16.99 -16.11
N GLU A 156 -0.73 -16.37 -16.40
CA GLU A 156 -1.81 -16.99 -17.16
C GLU A 156 -1.39 -17.34 -18.59
N THR A 157 -0.62 -16.45 -19.23
CA THR A 157 -0.06 -16.69 -20.57
C THR A 157 0.89 -17.88 -20.58
N VAL A 158 1.79 -17.98 -19.58
CA VAL A 158 2.71 -19.12 -19.46
C VAL A 158 1.96 -20.41 -19.14
N ALA A 159 0.94 -20.35 -18.28
CA ALA A 159 0.11 -21.51 -17.96
C ALA A 159 -0.63 -22.06 -19.20
N LYS A 160 -1.04 -21.19 -20.13
CA LYS A 160 -1.63 -21.59 -21.43
C LYS A 160 -0.59 -22.20 -22.39
N ILE A 161 0.68 -21.78 -22.32
CA ILE A 161 1.77 -22.25 -23.21
C ILE A 161 2.38 -23.57 -22.70
N ASP A 162 2.68 -23.68 -21.40
CA ASP A 162 3.28 -24.87 -20.78
C ASP A 162 2.18 -25.72 -20.13
N ASN A 163 1.49 -26.49 -20.96
CA ASN A 163 0.28 -27.26 -20.64
C ASN A 163 0.51 -28.53 -19.78
N ARG A 164 1.52 -28.56 -18.90
CA ARG A 164 1.91 -29.75 -18.11
C ARG A 164 1.00 -30.04 -16.90
N GLN A 165 -0.12 -29.33 -16.77
CA GLN A 165 -1.21 -29.67 -15.85
C GLN A 165 -2.31 -30.53 -16.50
N LYS A 166 -2.08 -31.05 -17.72
CA LYS A 166 -2.85 -32.17 -18.29
C LYS A 166 -2.05 -33.46 -18.27
#